data_AF-A0A1I7HMF3-F1
#
_entry.id   AF-A0A1I7HMF3-F1
#
_cell.length_a   1.000
_cell.length_b   1.000
_cell.length_c   1.000
_cell.angle_alpha   90.00
_cell.angle_beta   90.00
_cell.angle_gamma   90.00
#
_symmetry.space_group_name_H-M   'P 1'
#
loop_
_entity.id
_entity.type
_entity.pdbx_description
1 polymer ?
#
loop_
_entity_poly.entity_id
_entity_poly.type
_entity_poly.pdbx_seq_one_letter_code
_entity_poly.pdbx_strand_id
1 'polypeptide(L)'
;MEKRTRPKQIKFWATEEELKEINKRVKESKLTKQEYLLRSSLNKKITVIPGLKEILLELSKEGNNLSNFYRQLKINGQADAEKILEMQEKLNNLWDLIDETLKEGRGDE
;
A
#
# COMPACT_ATOMS: atom_id res chain seq x y z
N MET A 1 27.26 22.36 -2.55
CA MET A 1 25.83 22.43 -2.89
C MET A 1 25.41 21.10 -3.50
N GLU A 2 24.50 20.37 -2.85
CA GLU A 2 24.00 19.10 -3.38
C GLU A 2 23.28 19.30 -4.72
N LYS A 3 23.65 18.49 -5.72
CA LYS A 3 22.99 18.49 -7.02
C LYS A 3 21.65 17.75 -6.90
N ARG A 4 20.55 18.44 -7.20
CA ARG A 4 19.21 17.82 -7.25
C ARG A 4 19.15 16.75 -8.34
N THR A 5 18.56 15.60 -8.03
CA THR A 5 18.31 14.52 -9.00
C THR A 5 17.41 14.98 -10.15
N ARG A 6 16.49 15.92 -9.90
CA ARG A 6 15.60 16.53 -10.91
C ARG A 6 15.78 18.05 -10.92
N PRO A 7 16.70 18.61 -11.72
CA PRO A 7 17.08 20.03 -11.64
C PRO A 7 16.17 20.98 -12.46
N LYS A 8 15.29 20.45 -13.33
CA LYS A 8 14.42 21.27 -14.19
C LYS A 8 13.06 21.50 -13.54
N GLN A 9 12.58 22.74 -13.58
CA GLN A 9 11.25 23.12 -13.09
C GLN A 9 10.28 23.33 -14.26
N ILE A 10 9.06 22.82 -14.14
CA ILE A 10 7.96 23.05 -15.08
C ILE A 10 6.90 23.87 -14.34
N LYS A 11 6.44 24.97 -14.96
CA LYS A 11 5.37 25.84 -14.45
C LYS A 11 4.27 25.90 -15.50
N PHE A 12 3.02 25.84 -15.07
CA PHE A 12 1.85 25.99 -15.93
C PHE A 12 0.77 26.77 -15.18
N TRP A 13 -0.10 27.43 -15.94
CA TRP A 13 -1.24 28.16 -15.41
C TRP A 13 -2.41 27.19 -15.22
N ALA A 14 -3.19 27.40 -14.17
CA ALA A 14 -4.41 26.65 -13.87
C ALA A 14 -5.43 27.61 -13.26
N THR A 15 -6.72 27.38 -13.50
CA THR A 15 -7.80 28.07 -12.77
C THR A 15 -7.88 27.55 -11.33
N GLU A 16 -8.68 28.22 -10.50
CA GLU A 16 -8.94 27.81 -9.12
C GLU A 16 -9.58 26.41 -9.07
N GLU A 17 -10.51 26.14 -9.98
CA GLU A 17 -11.21 24.86 -10.12
C GLU A 17 -10.25 23.74 -10.54
N GLU A 18 -9.41 23.99 -11.54
CA GLU A 18 -8.40 23.03 -12.00
C GLU A 18 -7.39 22.70 -10.90
N LEU A 19 -6.93 23.71 -10.16
CA LEU A 19 -6.01 23.52 -9.04
C LEU A 19 -6.64 22.69 -7.92
N LYS A 20 -7.93 22.94 -7.59
CA LYS A 20 -8.67 22.13 -6.62
C LYS A 20 -8.77 20.67 -7.04
N GLU A 21 -9.12 20.41 -8.30
CA GLU A 21 -9.23 19.06 -8.83
C GLU A 21 -7.87 18.33 -8.85
N ILE A 22 -6.79 19.01 -9.26
CA ILE A 22 -5.42 18.46 -9.19
C ILE A 22 -5.08 18.07 -7.75
N ASN A 23 -5.32 18.96 -6.77
CA ASN A 23 -5.00 18.67 -5.38
C ASN A 23 -5.81 17.50 -4.82
N LYS A 24 -7.09 17.37 -5.21
CA LYS A 24 -7.95 16.25 -4.84
C LYS A 24 -7.36 14.93 -5.35
N ARG A 25 -7.04 14.84 -6.64
CA ARG A 25 -6.46 13.63 -7.24
C ARG A 25 -5.09 13.28 -6.67
N VAL A 26 -4.25 14.29 -6.39
CA VAL A 26 -2.97 14.08 -5.70
C VAL A 26 -3.21 13.42 -4.34
N LYS A 27 -4.17 13.91 -3.55
CA LYS A 27 -4.51 13.35 -2.24
C LYS A 27 -5.02 11.92 -2.34
N GLU A 28 -5.92 11.65 -3.27
CA GLU A 28 -6.47 10.31 -3.52
C GLU A 28 -5.38 9.32 -3.97
N SER A 29 -4.42 9.78 -4.78
CA SER A 29 -3.31 8.94 -5.26
C SER A 29 -2.30 8.53 -4.19
N LYS A 30 -2.30 9.18 -3.02
CA LYS A 30 -1.27 9.04 -1.97
C LYS A 30 0.16 9.34 -2.45
N LEU A 31 0.32 10.01 -3.60
CA LEU A 31 1.61 10.45 -4.14
C LEU A 31 1.91 11.91 -3.76
N THR A 32 3.17 12.32 -3.86
CA THR A 32 3.52 13.75 -3.82
C THR A 32 3.01 14.45 -5.09
N LYS A 33 2.70 15.74 -5.00
CA LYS A 33 2.25 16.53 -6.16
C LYS A 33 3.20 16.42 -7.35
N GLN A 34 4.51 16.48 -7.09
CA GLN A 34 5.54 16.32 -8.13
C GLN A 34 5.46 14.95 -8.80
N GLU A 35 5.39 13.87 -8.02
CA GLU A 35 5.35 12.51 -8.56
C GLU A 35 4.05 12.25 -9.34
N TYR A 36 2.91 12.68 -8.79
CA TYR A 36 1.60 12.56 -9.45
C TYR A 36 1.58 13.28 -10.80
N LEU A 37 1.99 14.55 -10.85
CA LEU A 37 1.97 15.35 -12.07
C LEU A 37 2.94 14.79 -13.11
N LEU A 38 4.13 14.34 -12.71
CA LEU A 38 5.09 13.73 -13.63
C LEU A 38 4.62 12.39 -14.18
N ARG A 39 4.00 11.54 -13.36
CA ARG A 39 3.41 10.27 -13.85
C ARG A 39 2.27 10.54 -14.81
N SER A 40 1.37 11.43 -14.44
CA SER A 40 0.24 11.84 -15.28
C SER A 40 0.71 12.40 -16.61
N SER A 41 1.70 13.31 -16.60
CA SER A 41 2.22 13.93 -17.83
C SER A 41 3.00 12.98 -18.73
N LEU A 42 3.51 11.87 -18.17
CA LEU A 42 4.23 10.83 -18.91
C LEU A 42 3.32 9.64 -19.25
N ASN A 43 1.98 9.79 -19.13
CA ASN A 43 0.98 8.74 -19.36
C ASN A 43 1.28 7.43 -18.60
N LYS A 44 1.85 7.53 -17.39
CA LYS A 44 2.06 6.37 -16.53
C LYS A 44 0.76 6.08 -15.78
N LYS A 45 0.30 4.83 -15.81
CA LYS A 45 -0.88 4.36 -15.06
C LYS A 45 -0.70 4.67 -13.56
N ILE A 46 -1.70 5.33 -12.97
CA ILE A 46 -1.78 5.60 -11.53
C ILE A 46 -2.91 4.75 -10.98
N THR A 47 -2.57 3.58 -10.42
CA THR A 47 -3.55 2.74 -9.74
C THR A 47 -3.61 3.16 -8.27
N VAL A 48 -4.81 3.55 -7.82
CA VAL A 48 -5.12 3.71 -6.40
C VAL A 48 -5.90 2.48 -5.98
N ILE A 49 -5.40 1.78 -4.98
CA ILE A 49 -6.04 0.57 -4.45
C ILE A 49 -6.60 0.92 -3.06
N PRO A 50 -7.91 1.18 -2.94
CA PRO A 50 -8.56 1.36 -1.65
C PRO A 50 -8.35 0.14 -0.75
N GLY A 51 -8.27 0.32 0.57
CA GLY A 51 -8.16 -0.81 1.51
C GLY A 51 -6.78 -1.47 1.60
N LEU A 52 -5.89 -1.33 0.60
CA LEU A 52 -4.57 -2.00 0.61
C LEU A 52 -3.72 -1.63 1.84
N LYS A 53 -3.79 -0.38 2.31
CA LYS A 53 -3.02 0.04 3.48
C LYS A 53 -3.52 -0.66 4.74
N GLU A 54 -4.83 -0.75 4.88
CA GLU A 54 -5.52 -1.39 6.00
C GLU A 54 -5.19 -2.88 6.03
N ILE A 55 -5.22 -3.55 4.88
CA ILE A 55 -4.86 -4.96 4.73
C ILE A 55 -3.39 -5.21 5.11
N LEU A 56 -2.47 -4.35 4.66
CA LEU A 56 -1.04 -4.45 5.03
C LEU A 56 -0.80 -4.24 6.53
N LEU A 57 -1.61 -3.40 7.19
CA LEU A 57 -1.54 -3.22 8.64
C LEU A 57 -1.97 -4.48 9.39
N GLU A 58 -3.06 -5.12 8.96
CA GLU A 58 -3.49 -6.40 9.54
C GLU A 58 -2.45 -7.51 9.31
N LEU A 59 -1.87 -7.60 8.12
CA LEU A 59 -0.77 -8.53 7.84
C LEU A 59 0.42 -8.33 8.77
N SER A 60 0.78 -7.06 9.05
CA SER A 60 1.84 -6.73 9.99
C SER A 60 1.52 -7.18 11.42
N LYS A 61 0.26 -7.04 11.87
CA LYS A 61 -0.19 -7.55 13.17
C LYS A 61 -0.08 -9.07 13.25
N GLU A 62 -0.51 -9.79 12.21
CA GLU A 62 -0.40 -11.25 12.18
C GLU A 62 1.06 -11.72 12.14
N GLY A 63 1.95 -11.02 11.44
CA GLY A 63 3.40 -11.28 11.50
C GLY A 63 4.00 -11.12 12.91
N ASN A 64 3.53 -10.13 13.68
CA ASN A 64 3.92 -9.96 15.08
C ASN A 64 3.35 -11.08 15.97
N ASN A 65 2.10 -11.48 15.76
CA ASN A 65 1.48 -12.61 16.46
C ASN A 65 2.28 -13.90 16.24
N LEU A 66 2.68 -14.16 14.99
CA LEU A 66 3.53 -15.30 14.62
C LEU A 66 4.89 -15.26 15.31
N SER A 67 5.53 -14.09 15.33
CA SER A 67 6.82 -13.90 16.01
C SER A 67 6.72 -14.15 17.51
N ASN A 68 5.64 -13.69 18.14
CA ASN A 68 5.37 -13.92 19.56
C ASN A 68 5.09 -15.39 19.86
N PHE A 69 4.30 -16.05 19.01
CA PHE A 69 4.03 -17.48 19.12
C PHE A 69 5.33 -18.30 19.05
N TYR A 70 6.19 -18.04 18.06
CA TYR A 70 7.50 -18.71 17.95
C TYR A 70 8.37 -18.50 19.20
N ARG A 71 8.36 -17.29 19.78
CA ARG A 71 9.08 -17.03 21.02
C ARG A 71 8.51 -17.84 22.19
N GLN A 72 7.19 -17.95 22.30
CA GLN A 72 6.54 -18.77 23.33
C GLN A 72 6.87 -20.26 23.16
N LEU A 73 6.84 -20.77 21.93
CA LEU A 73 7.28 -22.15 21.62
C LEU A 73 8.70 -22.41 22.09
N LYS A 74 9.61 -21.47 21.81
CA LYS A 74 11.02 -21.60 22.18
C LYS A 74 11.23 -21.63 23.70
N ILE A 75 10.39 -20.91 24.46
CA ILE A 75 10.49 -20.83 25.93
C ILE A 75 9.79 -22.03 26.59
N ASN A 76 8.58 -22.36 26.14
CA ASN A 76 7.69 -23.31 26.81
C ASN A 76 7.81 -24.74 26.25
N GLY A 77 8.42 -24.92 25.08
CA GLY A 77 8.61 -26.22 24.43
C GLY A 77 7.32 -26.89 23.91
N GLN A 78 6.17 -26.23 24.04
CA GLN A 78 4.86 -26.75 23.63
C GLN A 78 4.18 -25.82 22.63
N ALA A 79 3.59 -26.42 21.61
CA ALA A 79 2.79 -25.77 20.59
C ALA A 79 1.30 -26.05 20.79
N ASP A 80 0.51 -24.98 20.80
CA ASP A 80 -0.94 -25.06 20.70
C ASP A 80 -1.31 -25.19 19.22
N ALA A 81 -1.67 -26.41 18.81
CA ALA A 81 -1.99 -26.74 17.43
C ALA A 81 -3.26 -26.01 16.93
N GLU A 82 -4.24 -25.78 17.81
CA GLU A 82 -5.48 -25.08 17.46
C GLU A 82 -5.16 -23.62 17.12
N LYS A 83 -4.32 -22.98 17.93
CA LYS A 83 -3.85 -21.61 17.68
C LYS A 83 -3.01 -21.47 16.40
N ILE A 84 -2.20 -22.48 16.06
CA ILE A 84 -1.45 -22.50 14.78
C ILE A 84 -2.42 -22.52 13.61
N LEU A 85 -3.44 -23.39 13.66
CA LEU A 85 -4.43 -23.53 12.60
C LEU A 85 -5.22 -22.23 12.42
N GLU A 86 -5.66 -21.59 13.51
CA GLU A 86 -6.36 -20.31 13.46
C GLU A 86 -5.51 -19.21 12.81
N MET A 87 -4.23 -19.14 13.15
CA MET A 87 -3.30 -18.17 12.54
C MET A 87 -3.06 -18.46 11.05
N GLN A 88 -2.94 -19.73 10.66
CA GLN A 88 -2.79 -20.12 9.26
C GLN A 88 -4.02 -19.73 8.44
N GLU A 89 -5.23 -19.96 8.97
CA GLU A 89 -6.49 -19.58 8.33
C GLU A 89 -6.59 -18.07 8.13
N LYS A 90 -6.27 -17.27 9.16
CA LYS A 90 -6.26 -15.80 9.07
C LYS A 90 -5.26 -15.29 8.03
N LEU A 91 -4.07 -15.88 7.95
CA LEU A 91 -3.06 -15.50 6.97
C LEU A 91 -3.50 -15.83 5.54
N ASN A 92 -4.14 -16.99 5.33
CA ASN A 92 -4.70 -17.35 4.03
C ASN A 92 -5.81 -16.37 3.60
N ASN A 93 -6.73 -16.06 4.51
CA ASN A 93 -7.80 -15.10 4.24
C ASN A 93 -7.25 -13.69 3.91
N LEU A 94 -6.21 -13.25 4.62
CA LEU A 94 -5.52 -11.99 4.30
C LEU A 94 -4.85 -12.04 2.94
N TRP A 95 -4.26 -13.19 2.56
CA TRP A 95 -3.63 -13.36 1.25
C TRP A 95 -4.65 -13.29 0.11
N ASP A 96 -5.78 -13.98 0.24
CA ASP A 96 -6.86 -13.96 -0.75
C ASP A 96 -7.39 -12.54 -0.95
N LEU A 97 -7.57 -11.80 0.15
CA LEU A 97 -7.99 -10.40 0.11
C LEU A 97 -6.96 -9.49 -0.58
N ILE A 98 -5.66 -9.69 -0.32
CA ILE A 98 -4.58 -8.96 -1.01
C ILE A 98 -4.63 -9.27 -2.51
N ASP A 99 -4.74 -10.54 -2.89
CA ASP A 99 -4.74 -10.97 -4.28
C ASP A 99 -5.94 -10.40 -5.05
N GLU A 100 -7.14 -10.45 -4.47
CA GLU A 100 -8.35 -9.81 -5.02
C GLU A 100 -8.17 -8.29 -5.18
N THR A 101 -7.74 -7.63 -4.11
CA THR A 101 -7.52 -6.18 -4.08
C THR A 101 -6.46 -5.72 -5.10
N LEU A 102 -5.43 -6.55 -5.35
CA LEU A 102 -4.40 -6.29 -6.36
C LEU A 102 -4.88 -6.58 -7.79
N LYS A 103 -5.78 -7.56 -8.00
CA LYS A 103 -6.41 -7.82 -9.30
C LYS A 103 -7.31 -6.66 -9.73
N GLU A 104 -8.14 -6.15 -8.82
CA GLU A 104 -8.95 -4.96 -9.07
C GLU A 104 -8.10 -3.74 -9.46
N GLY A 105 -6.97 -3.55 -8.78
CA GLY A 105 -6.00 -2.49 -9.10
C GLY A 105 -5.27 -2.68 -10.45
N ARG A 106 -5.15 -3.91 -10.93
CA ARG A 106 -4.54 -4.18 -12.23
C ARG A 106 -5.44 -3.75 -13.37
N GLY A 107 -6.76 -3.66 -13.17
CA GLY A 107 -7.71 -3.29 -14.21
C GLY A 107 -7.43 -4.10 -15.46
N ASP A 108 -7.84 -5.37 -15.43
CA ASP A 108 -7.68 -6.29 -16.55
C ASP A 108 -8.17 -5.62 -17.84
N GLU A 109 -7.33 -5.74 -18.88
CA GLU A 109 -7.68 -5.49 -20.28
C GLU A 109 -8.82 -6.42 -20.73
#